data_AF-A0A1V4U331-F1
#
_entry.id   AF-A0A1V4U331-F1
#
_cell.length_a   1.000
_cell.length_b   1.000
_cell.length_c   1.000
_cell.angle_alpha   90.00
_cell.angle_beta   90.00
_cell.angle_gamma   90.00
#
_symmetry.space_group_name_H-M   'P 1'
#
loop_
_entity.id
_entity.type
_entity.pdbx_description
1 polymer ?
#
loop_
_entity_poly.entity_id
_entity_poly.type
_entity_poly.pdbx_seq_one_letter_code
_entity_poly.pdbx_strand_id
1 'polypeptide(L)' 'MPGMREQEIQKLARLASERGAEARLISSRDVVVSDWVRFKCRFGCKGYGKHMSCPPYAPAPEETR' A
#
# COMPACT_ATOMS: atom_id res chain seq x y z
N MET A 1 12.99 -15.03 5.44
CA MET A 1 12.36 -16.31 5.84
C MET A 1 11.26 -16.70 4.85
N PRO A 2 11.54 -17.55 3.85
CA PRO A 2 10.60 -17.90 2.77
C PRO A 2 9.31 -18.58 3.26
N GLY A 3 9.40 -19.45 4.28
CA GLY A 3 8.26 -20.22 4.78
C GLY A 3 7.17 -19.42 5.48
N MET A 4 7.49 -18.26 6.06
CA MET A 4 6.52 -17.43 6.78
C MET A 4 5.50 -16.76 5.84
N ARG A 5 5.90 -16.45 4.60
CA ARG A 5 5.02 -15.81 3.60
C ARG A 5 3.95 -16.78 3.11
N GLU A 6 4.34 -18.02 2.84
CA GLU A 6 3.41 -19.05 2.36
C GLU A 6 2.34 -19.34 3.41
N GLN A 7 2.74 -19.48 4.68
CA GLN A 7 1.80 -19.68 5.79
C GLN A 7 0.76 -18.57 5.89
N GLU A 8 1.18 -17.30 5.74
CA GLU A 8 0.26 -16.17 5.82
C GLU A 8 -0.68 -16.10 4.60
N ILE A 9 -0.19 -16.41 3.40
CA ILE A 9 -1.02 -16.50 2.19
C ILE A 9 -2.12 -17.55 2.37
N GLN A 10 -1.79 -18.74 2.85
CA GLN A 10 -2.76 -19.82 3.08
C GLN A 10 -3.81 -19.42 4.12
N LYS A 11 -3.39 -18.76 5.21
CA LYS A 11 -4.29 -18.23 6.24
C LYS A 11 -5.27 -17.19 5.67
N LEU A 12 -4.78 -16.26 4.85
CA LEU A 12 -5.63 -15.24 4.22
C LEU A 12 -6.60 -15.84 3.19
N ALA A 13 -6.15 -16.79 2.38
CA ALA A 13 -6.98 -17.49 1.42
C ALA A 13 -8.13 -18.26 2.11
N ARG A 14 -7.83 -18.94 3.22
CA ARG A 14 -8.83 -19.60 4.06
C ARG A 14 -9.86 -18.60 4.59
N LEU A 15 -9.41 -17.47 5.15
CA LEU A 15 -10.27 -16.43 5.71
C LEU A 15 -11.24 -15.83 4.67
N ALA A 16 -10.76 -15.67 3.43
CA ALA A 16 -11.57 -15.19 2.30
C ALA A 16 -12.64 -16.23 1.92
N SER A 17 -12.26 -17.50 1.79
CA SER A 17 -13.19 -18.60 1.47
C SER A 17 -14.29 -18.76 2.53
N GLU A 18 -13.94 -18.68 3.82
CA GLU A 18 -14.91 -18.71 4.94
C GLU A 18 -15.94 -17.57 4.87
N ARG A 19 -15.66 -16.49 4.15
CA ARG A 19 -16.54 -15.33 3.93
C ARG A 19 -17.20 -15.31 2.55
N GLY A 20 -17.02 -16.36 1.75
CA GLY A 20 -17.56 -16.44 0.39
C GLY A 20 -16.83 -15.56 -0.63
N ALA A 21 -15.58 -15.18 -0.36
CA ALA A 21 -14.72 -14.42 -1.28
C ALA A 21 -13.65 -15.31 -1.91
N GLU A 22 -13.28 -15.01 -3.17
CA GLU A 22 -12.18 -15.68 -3.86
C GLU A 22 -10.87 -14.90 -3.63
N ALA A 23 -9.82 -15.61 -3.20
CA ALA A 23 -8.48 -15.05 -3.05
C ALA A 23 -7.63 -15.36 -4.30
N ARG A 24 -6.96 -14.33 -4.83
CA ARG A 24 -6.04 -14.44 -5.97
C ARG A 24 -4.67 -13.88 -5.59
N LEU A 25 -3.62 -14.63 -5.88
CA LEU A 25 -2.25 -14.15 -5.72
C LEU A 25 -1.89 -13.20 -6.86
N ILE A 26 -1.34 -12.06 -6.50
CA ILE A 26 -0.78 -11.07 -7.44
C ILE A 26 0.65 -10.74 -7.03
N SER A 27 1.50 -10.42 -8.00
CA SER A 27 2.82 -9.89 -7.69
C SER A 27 2.68 -8.49 -7.13
N SER A 28 3.48 -8.15 -6.11
CA SER A 28 3.53 -6.76 -5.63
C SER A 28 3.99 -5.78 -6.70
N ARG A 29 4.71 -6.26 -7.72
CA ARG A 29 5.15 -5.45 -8.87
C ARG A 29 4.02 -5.10 -9.84
N ASP A 30 2.92 -5.85 -9.81
CA ASP A 30 1.76 -5.61 -10.68
C ASP A 30 0.83 -4.54 -10.06
N VAL A 31 1.05 -4.17 -8.80
CA VAL A 31 0.28 -3.13 -8.10
C VAL A 31 0.78 -1.76 -8.54
N VAL A 32 0.04 -1.14 -9.46
CA VAL A 32 0.32 0.23 -9.91
C VAL A 32 -0.09 1.22 -8.81
N VAL A 33 0.90 1.89 -8.22
CA VAL A 33 0.68 3.02 -7.31
C VAL A 33 0.77 4.31 -8.13
N SER A 34 -0.31 5.08 -8.15
CA SER A 34 -0.36 6.35 -8.87
C SER A 34 0.22 7.50 -8.03
N ASP A 35 0.85 8.49 -8.68
CA ASP A 35 1.61 9.55 -8.01
C ASP A 35 0.73 10.65 -7.34
N TRP A 36 -0.60 10.56 -7.46
CA TRP A 36 -1.54 11.53 -6.88
C TRP A 36 -1.64 11.48 -5.35
N VAL A 37 -0.95 10.54 -4.68
CA VAL A 37 -0.87 10.49 -3.21
C VAL A 37 -0.36 11.81 -2.64
N ARG A 38 0.59 12.48 -3.33
CA ARG A 38 1.06 13.83 -2.94
C ARG A 38 -0.04 14.88 -3.09
N PHE A 39 -0.88 14.79 -4.11
CA PHE A 39 -2.03 15.70 -4.26
C PHE A 39 -3.07 15.49 -3.16
N LYS A 40 -3.36 14.24 -2.80
CA LYS A 40 -4.22 13.94 -1.65
C LYS A 40 -3.67 14.55 -0.36
N CYS A 41 -2.35 14.50 -0.15
CA CYS A 41 -1.73 15.14 1.01
C CYS A 41 -1.88 16.67 0.96
N ARG A 42 -1.60 17.32 -0.18
CA ARG A 42 -1.65 18.79 -0.33
C ARG A 42 -3.05 19.39 -0.25
N PHE A 43 -4.04 18.72 -0.84
CA PHE A 43 -5.39 19.28 -1.02
C PHE A 43 -6.47 18.58 -0.20
N GLY A 44 -6.24 17.34 0.22
CA GLY A 44 -7.22 16.53 0.96
C GLY A 44 -6.92 16.35 2.45
N CYS A 45 -5.73 16.73 2.94
CA CYS A 45 -5.35 16.53 4.33
C CYS A 45 -5.54 17.80 5.17
N LYS A 46 -6.33 17.71 6.25
CA LYS A 46 -6.51 18.79 7.25
C LYS A 46 -5.23 19.14 8.02
N GLY A 47 -4.23 18.27 7.96
CA GLY A 47 -2.93 18.40 8.61
C GLY A 47 -1.80 18.82 7.67
N TYR A 48 -2.09 19.15 6.42
CA TYR A 48 -1.07 19.56 5.46
C TYR A 48 -0.27 20.76 5.97
N GLY A 49 1.06 20.66 5.90
CA GLY A 49 2.00 21.70 6.35
C GLY A 49 2.20 21.77 7.88
N LYS A 50 1.59 20.87 8.67
CA LYS A 50 1.73 20.87 10.14
C LYS A 50 2.85 19.97 10.66
N HIS A 51 3.41 19.12 9.80
CA HIS A 51 4.45 18.15 10.15
C HIS A 51 5.54 18.11 9.08
N MET A 52 6.78 17.81 9.49
CA MET A 52 7.94 17.62 8.59
C MET A 52 7.87 16.36 7.72
N SER A 53 6.74 15.63 7.76
CA SER A 53 6.42 14.52 6.87
C SER A 53 5.55 14.93 5.69
N CYS A 54 5.20 16.22 5.56
CA CYS A 54 4.49 16.72 4.39
C CYS A 54 5.46 17.01 3.24
N PRO A 55 5.03 16.88 1.97
CA PRO A 55 5.70 17.51 0.84
C PRO A 55 6.02 19.00 1.13
N PRO A 56 7.23 19.50 0.80
CA PRO A 56 8.29 18.85 0.03
C PRO A 56 9.25 17.97 0.83
N TYR A 57 9.13 17.91 2.16
CA TYR A 57 10.09 17.20 3.02
C TYR A 57 9.99 15.67 2.94
N ALA A 58 8.84 15.13 2.54
CA ALA A 58 8.71 13.72 2.18
C ALA A 58 9.30 13.46 0.77
N PRO A 59 10.01 12.33 0.56
CA PRO A 59 10.53 11.94 -0.74
C PRO A 59 9.47 11.98 -1.85
N ALA A 60 9.89 12.39 -3.03
CA ALA A 60 9.11 12.31 -4.25
C ALA A 60 9.02 10.85 -4.74
N PRO A 61 7.98 10.46 -5.50
CA PRO A 61 7.85 9.10 -6.01
C PRO A 61 9.08 8.64 -6.80
N GLU A 62 9.73 9.55 -7.52
CA GLU A 62 10.95 9.32 -8.28
C GLU A 62 12.13 8.89 -7.40
N GLU A 63 12.16 9.30 -6.13
CA GLU A 63 13.23 8.97 -5.17
C GLU A 63 13.03 7.61 -4.48
N THR A 64 11.83 7.04 -4.55
CA THR A 64 11.45 5.83 -3.80
C THR A 64 10.95 4.67 -4.67
N ARG A 65 10.96 4.84 -5.99
CA ARG A 65 10.49 3.82 -6.95
C ARG A 65 11.53 2.72 -7.16
#